data_AF-A0A4P5VLD2-F1
#
_entry.id   AF-A0A4P5VLD2-F1
#
_cell.length_a   1.000
_cell.length_b   1.000
_cell.length_c   1.000
_cell.angle_alpha   90.00
_cell.angle_beta   90.00
_cell.angle_gamma   90.00
#
_symmetry.space_group_name_H-M   'P 1'
#
loop_
_entity.id
_entity.type
_entity.pdbx_description
1 polymer ?
#
loop_
_entity_poly.entity_id
_entity_poly.type
_entity_poly.pdbx_seq_one_letter_code
_entity_poly.pdbx_strand_id
1 'polypeptide(L)'
;MEKTNMREGTHWLGVYGRVAEPDQPGLWRVKIWQEWSDRVAITTDSIDCRPGRATRAGVTASKVVVQTLNPGGPINPANRLDHLIWWATCFPEQAGRDPAGLGPLARSLGFDGRQREQFEVLSVPPLPHP
;
A
#
# COMPACT_ATOMS: atom_id res chain seq x y z
N MET A 1 8.59 -10.40 4.75
CA MET A 1 7.36 -11.23 4.58
C MET A 1 6.67 -11.23 5.93
N GLU A 2 5.43 -10.77 5.99
CA GLU A 2 4.67 -10.59 7.22
C GLU A 2 3.50 -11.56 7.27
N LYS A 3 3.30 -12.17 8.44
CA LYS A 3 2.27 -13.19 8.68
C LYS A 3 1.07 -12.53 9.37
N THR A 4 -0.08 -12.49 8.72
CA THR A 4 -1.34 -12.10 9.36
C THR A 4 -2.22 -13.33 9.54
N ASN A 5 -2.61 -13.64 10.78
CA ASN A 5 -3.62 -14.68 11.03
C ASN A 5 -5.01 -14.08 10.76
N MET A 6 -5.66 -14.52 9.68
CA MET A 6 -7.08 -14.25 9.44
C MET A 6 -7.89 -15.47 9.84
N ARG A 7 -9.20 -15.31 10.08
CA ARG A 7 -10.10 -16.41 10.51
C ARG A 7 -10.14 -17.61 9.54
N GLU A 8 -9.63 -17.47 8.32
CA GLU A 8 -9.65 -18.48 7.24
C GLU A 8 -8.30 -19.18 7.00
N GLY A 9 -7.25 -18.87 7.79
CA GLY A 9 -5.90 -19.42 7.62
C GLY A 9 -4.80 -18.37 7.70
N THR A 10 -3.56 -18.77 7.44
CA THR A 10 -2.43 -17.83 7.40
C THR A 10 -2.47 -17.03 6.10
N HIS A 11 -2.53 -15.70 6.18
CA HIS A 11 -2.32 -14.80 5.05
C HIS A 11 -0.89 -14.23 5.11
N TRP A 12 -0.09 -14.52 4.09
CA TRP A 12 1.27 -14.01 3.96
C TRP A 12 1.29 -12.82 3.01
N LEU A 13 1.92 -11.74 3.46
CA LEU A 13 2.11 -10.51 2.69
C LEU A 13 3.61 -10.23 2.51
N GLY A 14 4.02 -9.92 1.28
CA GLY A 14 5.38 -9.52 0.97
C GLY A 14 5.41 -8.36 -0.01
N VAL A 15 6.30 -7.40 0.23
CA VAL A 15 6.66 -6.36 -0.74
C VAL A 15 8.07 -6.67 -1.24
N TYR A 16 8.26 -6.70 -2.56
CA TYR A 16 9.55 -6.97 -3.19
C TYR A 16 9.66 -6.25 -4.53
N GLY A 17 10.85 -6.30 -5.15
CA GLY A 17 11.08 -5.69 -6.47
C GLY A 17 10.80 -4.17 -6.48
N ARG A 18 11.19 -3.48 -5.41
CA ARG A 18 11.00 -2.03 -5.24
C ARG A 18 11.90 -1.25 -6.19
N VAL A 19 11.28 -0.49 -7.10
CA VAL A 19 11.95 0.33 -8.12
C VAL A 19 11.46 1.77 -8.01
N ALA A 20 12.38 2.73 -7.96
CA ALA A 20 12.03 4.16 -7.94
C ALA A 20 11.52 4.60 -9.32
N GLU A 21 10.50 5.44 -9.35
CA GLU A 21 10.09 6.12 -10.60
C GLU A 21 11.07 7.28 -10.87
N PRO A 22 11.79 7.26 -12.02
CA PRO A 22 12.93 8.16 -12.24
C PRO A 22 12.55 9.64 -12.27
N ASP A 23 11.38 9.96 -12.82
CA ASP A 23 10.91 11.34 -12.97
C ASP A 23 10.07 11.83 -11.78
N GLN A 24 9.83 10.97 -10.79
CA GLN A 24 8.94 11.27 -9.66
C GLN A 24 9.55 10.83 -8.33
N PRO A 25 10.42 11.67 -7.73
CA PRO A 25 11.01 11.38 -6.43
C PRO A 25 9.95 11.06 -5.37
N GLY A 26 10.16 9.97 -4.64
CA GLY A 26 9.24 9.48 -3.61
C GLY A 26 8.14 8.55 -4.12
N LEU A 27 7.99 8.37 -5.44
CA LEU A 27 7.11 7.38 -6.04
C LEU A 27 7.88 6.08 -6.35
N TRP A 28 7.27 4.95 -5.99
CA TRP A 28 7.88 3.63 -6.13
C TRP A 28 6.93 2.68 -6.84
N ARG A 29 7.45 1.86 -7.75
CA ARG A 29 6.77 0.63 -8.18
C ARG A 29 7.23 -0.53 -7.32
N VAL A 30 6.29 -1.33 -6.86
CA VAL A 30 6.58 -2.52 -6.07
C VAL A 30 5.77 -3.71 -6.56
N LYS A 31 6.32 -4.91 -6.39
CA LYS A 31 5.57 -6.15 -6.50
C LYS A 31 5.08 -6.56 -5.12
N ILE A 32 3.81 -6.96 -5.04
CA ILE A 32 3.17 -7.39 -3.81
C ILE A 32 2.83 -8.87 -3.95
N TRP A 33 3.39 -9.69 -3.06
CA TRP A 33 3.03 -11.09 -2.87
C TRP A 33 1.92 -11.17 -1.82
N GLN A 34 0.79 -11.77 -2.19
CA GLN A 34 -0.27 -12.14 -1.26
C GLN A 34 -0.56 -13.62 -1.41
N GLU A 35 -0.49 -14.36 -0.31
CA GLU A 35 -0.70 -15.80 -0.28
C GLU A 35 -1.68 -16.15 0.82
N TRP A 36 -2.73 -16.84 0.41
CA TRP A 36 -3.73 -17.47 1.26
C TRP A 36 -3.51 -18.98 1.24
N SER A 37 -4.34 -19.75 1.93
CA SER A 37 -4.22 -21.21 2.02
C SER A 37 -4.38 -21.94 0.67
N ASP A 38 -5.09 -21.35 -0.28
CA ASP A 38 -5.50 -21.97 -1.55
C ASP A 38 -5.05 -21.20 -2.81
N ARG A 39 -4.49 -19.99 -2.65
CA ARG A 39 -4.16 -19.11 -3.77
C ARG A 39 -2.98 -18.20 -3.47
N VAL A 40 -2.25 -17.86 -4.53
CA VAL A 40 -1.19 -16.84 -4.53
C VAL A 40 -1.52 -15.81 -5.59
N ALA A 41 -1.37 -14.53 -5.26
CA ALA A 41 -1.48 -13.43 -6.18
C ALA A 41 -0.22 -12.56 -6.09
N ILE A 42 0.28 -12.15 -7.26
CA ILE A 42 1.33 -11.15 -7.38
C ILE A 42 0.76 -9.96 -8.14
N THR A 43 0.71 -8.80 -7.50
CA THR A 43 0.31 -7.53 -8.15
C THR A 43 1.49 -6.59 -8.26
N THR A 44 1.38 -5.60 -9.15
CA THR A 44 2.32 -4.48 -9.21
C THR A 44 1.55 -3.21 -8.88
N ASP A 45 2.04 -2.49 -7.88
CA ASP A 45 1.39 -1.29 -7.36
C ASP A 45 2.39 -0.12 -7.42
N SER A 46 1.84 1.09 -7.56
CA SER A 46 2.58 2.35 -7.39
C SER A 46 2.30 2.91 -6.00
N ILE A 47 3.35 3.26 -5.26
CA ILE A 47 3.28 3.73 -3.88
C ILE A 47 3.96 5.09 -3.78
N ASP A 48 3.23 6.11 -3.33
CA ASP A 48 3.77 7.44 -3.06
C ASP A 48 4.12 7.58 -1.59
N CYS A 49 5.38 7.83 -1.30
CA CYS A 49 5.94 7.95 0.04
C CYS A 49 6.02 9.40 0.54
N ARG A 50 5.49 10.38 -0.21
CA ARG A 50 5.59 11.80 0.16
C ARG A 50 4.53 12.19 1.18
N PRO A 51 4.88 13.04 2.17
CA PRO A 51 3.89 13.67 3.05
C PRO A 51 2.80 14.40 2.27
N GLY A 52 1.54 14.26 2.71
CA GLY A 52 0.36 14.84 2.05
C GLY A 52 -0.04 14.16 0.73
N ARG A 53 0.73 13.17 0.25
CA ARG A 53 0.45 12.40 -0.97
C ARG A 53 0.57 10.90 -0.75
N ALA A 54 0.60 10.44 0.51
CA ALA A 54 0.69 9.03 0.85
C ALA A 54 -0.44 8.25 0.15
N THR A 55 -0.07 7.47 -0.85
CA THR A 55 -1.04 6.74 -1.68
C THR A 55 -0.51 5.36 -2.07
N ARG A 56 -1.44 4.46 -2.33
CA ARG A 56 -1.23 3.18 -3.00
C ARG A 56 -2.15 3.12 -4.20
N ALA A 57 -1.62 2.78 -5.37
CA ALA A 57 -2.40 2.61 -6.59
C ALA A 57 -2.11 1.23 -7.21
N GLY A 58 -3.14 0.40 -7.31
CA GLY A 58 -3.07 -0.91 -7.95
C GLY A 58 -3.89 -0.94 -9.23
N VAL A 59 -3.43 -1.70 -10.23
CA VAL A 59 -4.15 -1.90 -11.49
C VAL A 59 -4.79 -3.29 -11.49
N THR A 60 -6.06 -3.33 -11.87
CA THR A 60 -6.80 -4.55 -12.22
C THR A 60 -7.09 -4.55 -13.73
N ALA A 61 -7.68 -5.62 -14.26
CA ALA A 61 -7.89 -5.78 -15.71
C ALA A 61 -8.58 -4.60 -16.42
N SER A 62 -9.39 -3.79 -15.73
CA SER A 62 -10.10 -2.64 -16.33
C SER A 62 -10.18 -1.41 -15.42
N LYS A 63 -9.56 -1.44 -14.24
CA LYS A 63 -9.71 -0.39 -13.24
C LYS A 63 -8.37 -0.11 -12.56
N VAL A 64 -8.09 1.16 -12.33
CA VAL A 64 -7.07 1.58 -11.36
C VAL A 64 -7.79 1.87 -10.05
N VAL A 65 -7.25 1.33 -8.98
CA VAL A 65 -7.79 1.53 -7.64
C VAL A 65 -6.76 2.32 -6.86
N VAL A 66 -7.12 3.52 -6.40
CA VAL A 66 -6.24 4.41 -5.64
C VAL A 66 -6.72 4.51 -4.20
N GLN A 67 -5.81 4.27 -3.26
CA GLN A 67 -6.02 4.41 -1.83
C GLN A 67 -5.19 5.60 -1.36
N THR A 68 -5.86 6.63 -0.87
CA THR A 68 -5.24 7.73 -0.12
C THR A 68 -5.08 7.29 1.33
N LEU A 69 -3.86 7.34 1.85
CA LEU A 69 -3.50 6.82 3.16
C LEU A 69 -3.22 7.95 4.15
N ASN A 70 -3.44 7.67 5.43
CA ASN A 70 -3.12 8.57 6.51
C ASN A 70 -2.20 7.88 7.53
N PRO A 71 -0.88 7.74 7.26
CA PRO A 71 0.03 6.99 8.11
C PRO A 71 0.09 7.46 9.57
N GLY A 72 -0.20 8.74 9.83
CA GLY A 72 -0.27 9.30 11.19
C GLY A 72 -1.64 9.16 11.87
N GLY A 73 -2.62 8.62 11.17
CA GLY A 73 -4.02 8.52 11.58
C GLY A 73 -4.39 7.18 12.23
N PRO A 74 -5.69 6.97 12.50
CA PRO A 74 -6.17 5.72 13.09
C PRO A 74 -6.12 4.55 12.09
N ILE A 75 -5.62 3.41 12.57
CA ILE A 75 -5.58 2.15 11.82
C ILE A 75 -6.75 1.26 12.24
N ASN A 76 -7.44 0.70 11.27
CA ASN A 76 -8.56 -0.21 11.45
C ASN A 76 -8.45 -1.40 10.47
N PRO A 77 -9.27 -2.45 10.62
CA PRO A 77 -9.18 -3.62 9.74
C PRO A 77 -9.32 -3.31 8.24
N ALA A 78 -10.03 -2.26 7.85
CA ALA A 78 -10.27 -1.91 6.46
C ALA A 78 -9.07 -1.22 5.78
N ASN A 79 -8.24 -0.48 6.52
CA ASN A 79 -7.06 0.20 5.97
C ASN A 79 -5.73 -0.50 6.29
N ARG A 80 -5.71 -1.42 7.25
CA ARG A 80 -4.48 -2.03 7.77
C ARG A 80 -3.58 -2.62 6.68
N LEU A 81 -4.16 -3.32 5.70
CA LEU A 81 -3.38 -3.95 4.63
C LEU A 81 -2.61 -2.91 3.79
N ASP A 82 -3.27 -1.83 3.40
CA ASP A 82 -2.64 -0.77 2.61
C ASP A 82 -1.51 -0.09 3.38
N HIS A 83 -1.70 0.11 4.69
CA HIS A 83 -0.67 0.64 5.57
C HIS A 83 0.53 -0.30 5.73
N LEU A 84 0.31 -1.60 5.85
CA LEU A 84 1.41 -2.58 5.90
C LEU A 84 2.26 -2.52 4.63
N ILE A 85 1.61 -2.46 3.45
CA ILE A 85 2.29 -2.34 2.16
C ILE A 85 3.04 -1.02 2.05
N TRP A 86 2.40 0.09 2.45
CA TRP A 86 2.98 1.41 2.40
C TRP A 86 4.21 1.54 3.32
N TRP A 87 4.11 1.08 4.57
CA TRP A 87 5.24 1.08 5.51
C TRP A 87 6.39 0.23 5.01
N ALA A 88 6.12 -0.99 4.55
CA ALA A 88 7.15 -1.87 3.99
C ALA A 88 7.83 -1.29 2.74
N THR A 89 7.13 -0.42 1.99
CA THR A 89 7.69 0.25 0.81
C THR A 89 8.46 1.52 1.16
N CYS A 90 7.90 2.38 2.01
CA CYS A 90 8.41 3.72 2.25
C CYS A 90 9.48 3.77 3.34
N PHE A 91 9.37 2.90 4.35
CA PHE A 91 10.29 2.77 5.47
C PHE A 91 10.51 1.28 5.77
N PRO A 92 11.27 0.55 4.93
CA PRO A 92 11.40 -0.91 5.00
C PRO A 92 11.84 -1.46 6.36
N GLU A 93 12.55 -0.68 7.16
CA GLU A 93 12.91 -0.99 8.54
C GLU A 93 11.71 -1.14 9.50
N GLN A 94 10.53 -0.67 9.10
CA GLN A 94 9.27 -0.82 9.82
C GLN A 94 8.40 -1.97 9.28
N ALA A 95 8.83 -2.66 8.21
CA ALA A 95 8.11 -3.82 7.69
C ALA A 95 7.95 -4.90 8.80
N GLY A 96 6.78 -5.55 8.88
CA GLY A 96 6.51 -6.52 9.95
C GLY A 96 5.86 -5.91 11.20
N ARG A 97 5.88 -4.57 11.35
CA ARG A 97 5.36 -3.90 12.55
C ARG A 97 3.90 -3.52 12.35
N ASP A 98 3.14 -3.61 13.45
CA ASP A 98 1.74 -3.18 13.46
C ASP A 98 1.64 -1.67 13.16
N PRO A 99 0.98 -1.25 12.05
CA PRO A 99 0.84 0.15 11.70
C PRO A 99 0.12 0.98 12.77
N ALA A 100 -0.75 0.36 13.58
CA ALA A 100 -1.47 1.05 14.65
C ALA A 100 -0.51 1.64 15.71
N GLY A 101 0.69 1.06 15.85
CA GLY A 101 1.74 1.56 16.74
C GLY A 101 2.66 2.61 16.10
N LEU A 102 2.57 2.84 14.79
CA LEU A 102 3.51 3.69 14.05
C LEU A 102 3.05 5.15 13.89
N GLY A 103 1.85 5.48 14.35
CA GLY A 103 1.30 6.84 14.24
C GLY A 103 2.22 7.96 14.77
N PRO A 104 2.84 7.84 15.96
CA PRO A 104 3.81 8.83 16.45
C PRO A 104 5.02 9.00 15.54
N LEU A 105 5.57 7.90 15.01
CA LEU A 105 6.69 7.94 14.06
C LEU A 105 6.28 8.61 12.74
N ALA A 106 5.09 8.28 12.22
CA ALA A 106 4.59 8.92 11.01
C ALA A 106 4.50 10.45 11.17
N ARG A 107 4.01 10.92 12.32
CA ARG A 107 3.93 12.36 12.62
C ARG A 107 5.30 13.01 12.69
N SER A 108 6.31 12.35 13.27
CA SER A 108 7.68 12.90 13.28
C SER A 108 8.32 12.91 11.88
N LEU A 109 7.85 12.07 10.97
CA LEU A 109 8.26 12.03 9.56
C LEU A 109 7.46 13.01 8.66
N GLY A 110 6.52 13.78 9.23
CA GLY A 110 5.75 14.80 8.51
C GLY A 110 4.36 14.36 8.04
N PHE A 111 3.89 13.15 8.38
CA PHE A 111 2.52 12.70 8.11
C PHE A 111 1.59 13.12 9.26
N ASP A 112 0.89 14.23 9.09
CA ASP A 112 0.18 14.96 10.15
C ASP A 112 -0.94 14.19 10.88
N GLY A 113 -1.38 13.04 10.34
CA GLY A 113 -2.43 12.23 10.93
C GLY A 113 -3.86 12.72 10.64
N ARG A 114 -4.03 13.79 9.85
CA ARG A 114 -5.31 14.44 9.56
C ARG A 114 -5.80 14.20 8.14
N GLN A 115 -4.97 13.60 7.28
CA GLN A 115 -5.35 13.25 5.93
C GLN A 115 -6.59 12.34 5.93
N ARG A 116 -7.60 12.70 5.15
CA ARG A 116 -8.77 11.84 4.97
C ARG A 116 -8.36 10.65 4.12
N GLU A 117 -8.50 9.45 4.66
CA GLU A 117 -8.34 8.23 3.87
C GLU A 117 -9.50 8.06 2.89
N GLN A 118 -9.18 7.69 1.66
CA GLN A 118 -10.14 7.62 0.57
C GLN A 118 -9.81 6.46 -0.34
N PHE A 119 -10.86 5.85 -0.89
CA PHE A 119 -10.78 4.81 -1.88
C PHE A 119 -11.43 5.34 -3.16
N GLU A 120 -10.67 5.36 -4.24
CA GLU A 120 -11.12 5.80 -5.55
C GLU A 120 -10.93 4.71 -6.59
N VAL A 121 -11.93 4.54 -7.46
CA VAL A 121 -11.88 3.59 -8.57
C VAL A 121 -11.95 4.38 -9.85
N LEU A 122 -10.85 4.39 -10.58
CA LEU A 122 -10.74 5.01 -11.89
C LEU A 122 -10.98 3.94 -12.95
N SER A 123 -12.03 4.11 -13.76
CA SER A 123 -12.26 3.28 -14.93
C SER A 123 -11.18 3.58 -15.97
N VAL A 124 -10.48 2.55 -16.44
CA VAL A 124 -9.60 2.69 -17.61
C VAL A 124 -10.45 2.43 -18.84
N PRO A 125 -10.62 3.42 -19.76
CA PRO A 125 -11.31 3.16 -21.02
C PRO A 125 -10.61 2.00 -21.76
N PRO A 126 -11.34 1.10 -22.43
CA PRO A 126 -10.70 0.11 -23.28
C PRO A 126 -9.78 0.81 -24.29
N LEU A 127 -8.56 0.29 -24.46
CA LEU A 127 -7.63 0.81 -25.46
C LEU A 127 -8.32 0.78 -26.83
N PRO A 128 -8.25 1.87 -27.63
CA PRO A 128 -8.76 1.83 -29.00
C PRO A 128 -8.00 0.72 -29.75
N HIS A 129 -8.75 -0.22 -30.33
CA HIS A 129 -8.19 -1.21 -31.24
C HIS A 129 -7.65 -0.50 -32.49
N PRO A 130 -6.47 -0.89 -33.02
CA PRO A 130 -5.95 -0.37 -34.28
C PRO A 130 -6.85 -0.75 -35.47
#